data_AF-T0LCD5-F1
#
_entry.id   AF-T0LCD5-F1
#
_cell.length_a   1.000
_cell.length_b   1.000
_cell.length_c   1.000
_cell.angle_alpha   90.00
_cell.angle_beta   90.00
_cell.angle_gamma   90.00
#
_symmetry.space_group_name_H-M   'P 1'
#
loop_
_entity.id
_entity.type
_entity.pdbx_description
1 polymer ?
#
loop_
_entity_poly.entity_id
_entity_poly.type
_entity_poly.pdbx_seq_one_letter_code
_entity_poly.pdbx_strand_id
1 'polypeptide(L)'
;MSIHFLLDLPYDVEKEKLKKVYKKKLLSLHPDRSKSDTTFEFLQLKNEYYLFEKNNSYNENFVLKCKIEDVNNIKCRCGTFYDICNKNNNKIECETCSCYILISI
;
A
#
# COMPACT_ATOMS: atom_id res chain seq x y z
N MET A 1 8.02 -0.73 1.22
CA MET A 1 6.87 0.20 1.43
C MET A 1 6.13 0.25 0.11
N SER A 2 4.79 0.28 0.08
CA SER A 2 4.11 0.32 -1.22
C SER A 2 4.43 1.62 -1.98
N ILE A 3 4.40 1.57 -3.32
CA ILE A 3 4.55 2.77 -4.15
C ILE A 3 3.50 3.84 -3.80
N HIS A 4 2.31 3.43 -3.36
CA HIS A 4 1.23 4.31 -2.91
C HIS A 4 1.63 5.10 -1.66
N PHE A 5 2.26 4.43 -0.68
CA PHE A 5 2.80 5.11 0.50
C PHE A 5 3.93 6.08 0.12
N LEU A 6 4.84 5.66 -0.76
CA LEU A 6 5.94 6.53 -1.22
C LEU A 6 5.46 7.75 -2.02
N LEU A 7 4.32 7.65 -2.71
CA LEU A 7 3.74 8.73 -3.51
C LEU A 7 2.66 9.52 -2.77
N ASP A 8 2.33 9.15 -1.53
CA ASP A 8 1.23 9.70 -0.74
C ASP A 8 -0.11 9.67 -1.52
N LEU A 9 -0.39 8.52 -2.12
CA LEU A 9 -1.58 8.27 -2.92
C LEU A 9 -2.45 7.17 -2.30
N PRO A 10 -3.78 7.23 -2.49
CA PRO A 10 -4.66 6.15 -2.07
C PRO A 10 -4.51 4.94 -3.01
N TYR A 11 -4.82 3.74 -2.49
CA TYR A 11 -4.60 2.47 -3.19
C TYR A 11 -5.54 2.21 -4.37
N ASP A 12 -6.66 2.93 -4.43
CA ASP A 12 -7.67 2.89 -5.49
C ASP A 12 -7.33 3.84 -6.66
N VAL A 13 -6.18 4.51 -6.60
CA VAL A 13 -5.79 5.46 -7.63
C VAL A 13 -5.57 4.78 -8.98
N GLU A 14 -6.05 5.43 -10.03
CA GLU A 14 -5.85 4.96 -11.39
C GLU A 14 -4.36 4.87 -11.74
N LYS A 15 -3.97 3.79 -12.44
CA LYS A 15 -2.57 3.54 -12.84
C LYS A 15 -1.93 4.71 -13.57
N GLU A 16 -2.70 5.41 -14.42
CA GLU A 16 -2.21 6.59 -15.15
C GLU A 16 -1.86 7.76 -14.23
N LYS A 17 -2.72 8.02 -13.23
CA LYS A 17 -2.50 9.08 -12.26
C LYS A 17 -1.27 8.77 -11.38
N LEU A 18 -1.13 7.52 -10.96
CA LEU A 18 0.07 7.04 -10.25
C LEU A 18 1.34 7.29 -11.07
N LYS A 19 1.34 6.91 -12.35
CA LYS A 19 2.48 7.11 -13.27
C LYS A 19 2.86 8.58 -13.43
N LYS A 20 1.86 9.48 -13.50
CA LYS A 20 2.09 10.93 -13.57
C LYS A 20 2.77 11.46 -12.31
N VAL A 21 2.29 11.07 -11.13
CA VAL A 21 2.85 11.50 -9.84
C VAL A 21 4.25 10.92 -9.63
N TYR A 22 4.45 9.64 -9.97
CA TYR A 22 5.76 8.99 -9.98
C TYR A 22 6.80 9.78 -10.78
N LYS A 23 6.51 10.13 -12.04
CA LYS A 23 7.44 10.88 -12.89
C LYS A 23 7.82 12.23 -12.28
N LYS A 24 6.85 12.95 -11.69
CA LYS A 24 7.10 14.23 -11.04
C LYS A 24 8.04 14.07 -9.83
N LYS A 25 7.76 13.09 -8.96
CA LYS A 25 8.56 12.84 -7.75
C LYS A 25 9.94 12.29 -8.06
N LEU A 26 10.06 11.44 -9.08
CA LEU A 26 11.34 10.94 -9.56
C LEU A 26 12.24 12.09 -10.07
N LEU A 27 11.66 13.03 -10.82
CA LEU A 27 12.38 14.20 -11.32
C LEU A 27 12.82 15.16 -10.21
N SER A 28 12.06 15.29 -9.11
CA SER A 28 12.47 16.12 -7.97
C SER A 28 13.57 15.48 -7.12
N LEU A 29 13.61 14.14 -7.08
CA LEU A 29 14.62 13.37 -6.33
C LEU A 29 15.87 13.05 -7.16
N HIS A 30 15.94 13.47 -8.42
CA HIS A 30 17.06 13.18 -9.30
C HIS A 30 18.33 13.87 -8.77
N PRO A 31 19.48 13.18 -8.67
CA PRO A 31 20.72 13.74 -8.13
C PRO A 31 21.21 14.99 -8.87
N ASP A 32 20.97 15.08 -10.19
CA ASP A 32 21.30 16.31 -10.95
C ASP A 32 20.43 17.53 -10.60
N ARG A 33 19.32 17.34 -9.88
CA ARG A 33 18.34 18.39 -9.55
C ARG A 33 18.28 18.68 -8.05
N SER A 34 18.49 17.70 -7.20
CA SER A 34 18.54 17.89 -5.75
C SER A 34 19.93 18.35 -5.33
N LYS A 35 19.98 19.32 -4.41
CA LYS A 35 21.24 19.76 -3.78
C LYS A 35 21.61 18.91 -2.56
N SER A 36 20.80 17.92 -2.24
CA SER A 36 20.88 17.03 -1.08
C SER A 36 21.03 15.59 -1.56
N ASP A 37 21.60 14.72 -0.71
CA ASP A 37 21.74 13.30 -1.05
C ASP A 37 20.39 12.57 -0.99
N THR A 38 19.65 12.64 -2.10
CA THR A 38 18.36 11.96 -2.31
C THR A 38 18.53 10.62 -3.03
N THR A 39 19.76 10.09 -3.10
CA THR A 39 20.09 8.90 -3.88
C THR A 39 19.31 7.67 -3.41
N PHE A 40 19.20 7.50 -2.08
CA PHE A 40 18.46 6.39 -1.49
C PHE A 40 16.98 6.43 -1.85
N GLU A 41 16.33 7.59 -1.69
CA GLU A 41 14.90 7.79 -1.97
C GLU A 41 14.60 7.64 -3.46
N PHE A 42 15.51 8.12 -4.31
CA PHE A 42 15.43 7.95 -5.76
C PHE A 42 15.48 6.46 -6.17
N LEU A 43 16.45 5.71 -5.65
CA LEU A 43 16.57 4.28 -5.93
C LEU A 43 15.40 3.49 -5.37
N GLN A 44 14.94 3.83 -4.16
CA GLN A 44 13.79 3.20 -3.52
C GLN A 44 12.51 3.41 -4.35
N LEU A 45 12.24 4.65 -4.77
CA LEU A 45 11.08 4.98 -5.58
C LEU A 45 11.11 4.24 -6.94
N LYS A 46 12.28 4.18 -7.57
CA LYS A 46 12.49 3.48 -8.86
C LYS A 46 12.25 1.98 -8.73
N ASN A 47 12.77 1.34 -7.69
CA ASN A 47 12.60 -0.10 -7.46
C ASN A 47 11.14 -0.46 -7.19
N GLU A 48 10.44 0.29 -6.34
CA GLU A 48 9.03 0.03 -6.03
C GLU A 48 8.11 0.23 -7.24
N TYR A 49 8.42 1.23 -8.10
CA TYR A 49 7.68 1.42 -9.36
C TYR A 49 7.96 0.31 -10.38
N TYR A 50 9.20 -0.20 -10.45
CA TYR A 50 9.52 -1.36 -11.28
C TYR A 50 8.76 -2.62 -10.81
N LEU A 51 8.70 -2.87 -9.51
CA LEU A 51 7.88 -3.93 -8.94
C LEU A 51 6.39 -3.72 -9.25
N PHE A 52 5.93 -2.47 -9.32
CA PHE A 52 4.56 -2.11 -9.70
C PHE A 52 4.21 -2.42 -11.14
N GLU A 53 5.10 -2.09 -12.09
CA GLU A 53 4.86 -2.42 -13.49
C GLU A 53 5.05 -3.92 -13.77
N LYS A 54 5.99 -4.59 -13.09
CA LYS A 54 6.27 -6.02 -13.30
C LYS A 54 5.22 -6.93 -12.68
N ASN A 55 4.78 -6.63 -11.46
CA ASN A 55 3.69 -7.36 -10.81
C ASN A 55 2.37 -6.74 -11.28
N ASN A 56 1.95 -7.04 -12.52
CA ASN A 56 0.64 -6.63 -13.07
C ASN A 56 -0.53 -6.95 -12.10
N SER A 57 -0.30 -7.85 -11.14
CA SER A 57 -1.01 -8.02 -9.87
C SER A 57 -0.19 -7.46 -8.69
N TYR A 58 -0.35 -6.17 -8.38
CA TYR A 58 0.40 -5.53 -7.30
C TYR A 58 -0.14 -6.03 -5.97
N ASN A 59 0.54 -7.03 -5.40
CA ASN A 59 0.44 -7.47 -4.00
C ASN A 59 -0.98 -7.36 -3.41
N GLU A 60 -1.89 -8.22 -3.88
CA GLU A 60 -3.18 -8.51 -3.20
C GLU A 60 -3.00 -8.83 -1.71
N ASN A 61 -1.76 -9.09 -1.27
CA ASN A 61 -1.39 -9.41 0.11
C ASN A 61 -1.22 -8.21 1.05
N PHE A 62 -1.37 -6.95 0.64
CA PHE A 62 -1.28 -5.83 1.60
C PHE A 62 -2.60 -5.51 2.29
N VAL A 63 -3.72 -5.78 1.61
CA VAL A 63 -5.04 -5.65 2.19
C VAL A 63 -5.71 -7.00 2.03
N LEU A 64 -5.69 -7.77 3.11
CA LEU A 64 -6.45 -9.02 3.19
C LEU A 64 -7.92 -8.66 2.91
N LYS A 65 -8.47 -9.24 1.85
CA LYS A 65 -9.89 -9.20 1.55
C LYS A 65 -10.49 -10.50 2.02
N CYS A 66 -11.61 -10.42 2.73
CA CYS A 66 -12.33 -11.61 3.15
C CYS A 66 -13.83 -11.44 3.01
N LYS A 67 -14.52 -12.58 2.98
CA LYS A 67 -15.96 -12.60 3.19
C LYS A 67 -16.25 -12.35 4.66
N ILE A 68 -17.45 -11.83 4.93
CA ILE A 68 -17.87 -11.50 6.28
C ILE A 68 -17.91 -12.74 7.20
N GLU A 69 -18.20 -13.91 6.63
CA GLU A 69 -18.27 -15.21 7.31
C GLU A 69 -16.89 -15.70 7.78
N ASP A 70 -15.82 -15.30 7.08
CA ASP A 70 -14.46 -15.77 7.31
C ASP A 70 -13.67 -14.88 8.27
N VAL A 71 -14.21 -13.70 8.65
CA VAL A 71 -13.51 -12.68 9.45
C VAL A 71 -12.85 -13.25 10.70
N ASN A 72 -13.61 -14.00 11.51
CA ASN A 72 -13.15 -14.49 12.80
C ASN A 72 -12.05 -15.55 12.68
N ASN A 73 -11.85 -16.12 11.49
CA ASN A 73 -10.80 -17.11 11.22
C ASN A 73 -9.51 -16.48 10.68
N ILE A 74 -9.49 -15.16 10.47
CA ILE A 74 -8.34 -14.46 9.88
C ILE A 74 -7.43 -13.94 10.98
N LYS A 75 -6.17 -14.37 10.90
CA LYS A 75 -5.11 -13.94 11.79
C LYS A 75 -4.34 -12.77 11.17
N CYS A 76 -4.25 -11.67 11.89
CA CYS A 76 -3.37 -10.56 11.56
C CYS A 76 -1.89 -10.99 11.65
N ARG A 77 -1.01 -10.27 10.95
CA ARG A 77 0.44 -10.49 11.00
C ARG A 77 1.05 -10.24 12.38
N CYS A 78 0.38 -9.46 13.24
CA CYS A 78 0.78 -9.29 14.64
C CYS A 78 0.43 -10.50 15.51
N GLY A 79 -0.36 -11.45 15.00
CA GLY A 79 -0.76 -12.66 15.70
C GLY A 79 -2.19 -12.65 16.26
N THR A 80 -2.85 -11.50 16.30
CA THR A 80 -4.24 -11.35 16.79
C THR A 80 -5.25 -11.73 15.70
N PHE A 81 -6.40 -12.27 16.07
CA PHE A 81 -7.50 -12.49 15.14
C PHE A 81 -8.29 -11.20 14.91
N TYR A 82 -8.85 -11.04 13.72
CA TYR A 82 -9.80 -9.96 13.47
C TYR A 82 -11.16 -10.31 14.06
N ASP A 83 -11.83 -9.32 14.64
CA ASP A 83 -13.17 -9.46 15.18
C ASP A 83 -14.14 -8.61 14.37
N ILE A 84 -15.24 -9.20 13.94
CA ILE A 84 -16.30 -8.52 13.21
C ILE A 84 -16.94 -7.37 14.00
N CYS A 85 -16.86 -7.39 15.33
CA CYS A 85 -17.33 -6.31 16.20
C CYS A 85 -16.57 -5.00 15.94
N ASN A 86 -15.32 -5.08 15.45
CA ASN A 86 -14.48 -3.94 15.10
C ASN A 86 -14.67 -3.46 13.66
N LYS A 87 -15.78 -3.85 13.03
CA LYS A 87 -16.13 -3.44 11.67
C LYS A 87 -16.51 -1.95 11.66
N ASN A 88 -15.83 -1.20 10.80
CA ASN A 88 -16.20 0.14 10.41
C ASN A 88 -16.41 0.20 8.89
N ASN A 89 -17.65 0.32 8.45
CA ASN A 89 -18.07 0.22 7.05
C ASN A 89 -17.63 -1.10 6.39
N ASN A 90 -16.73 -1.04 5.41
CA ASN A 90 -16.17 -2.18 4.68
C ASN A 90 -14.78 -2.58 5.18
N LYS A 91 -14.35 -2.09 6.35
CA LYS A 91 -13.04 -2.35 6.94
C LYS A 91 -13.19 -2.93 8.34
N ILE A 92 -12.26 -3.79 8.74
CA ILE A 92 -12.11 -4.24 10.12
C ILE A 92 -10.69 -3.95 10.55
N GLU A 93 -10.55 -3.20 11.65
CA GLU A 93 -9.26 -2.86 12.22
C GLU A 93 -8.80 -3.92 13.23
N CYS A 94 -7.50 -4.17 13.26
CA CYS A 94 -6.85 -5.00 14.24
C CYS A 94 -6.63 -4.18 15.52
N GLU A 95 -7.12 -4.69 16.65
CA GLU A 95 -7.02 -4.03 17.97
C GLU A 95 -5.58 -3.80 18.44
N THR A 96 -4.62 -4.57 17.93
CA THR A 96 -3.24 -4.57 18.45
C THR A 96 -2.28 -3.69 17.65
N CYS A 97 -2.41 -3.68 16.32
CA CYS A 97 -1.42 -3.05 15.44
C CYS A 97 -1.99 -2.00 14.48
N SER A 98 -3.28 -1.67 14.64
CA SER A 98 -4.00 -0.69 13.79
C SER A 98 -3.92 -0.98 12.28
N CYS A 99 -3.59 -2.20 11.89
CA CYS A 99 -3.74 -2.68 10.52
C CYS A 99 -5.21 -2.99 10.25
N TYR A 100 -5.64 -3.03 8.98
CA TYR A 100 -7.02 -3.36 8.63
C TYR A 100 -7.13 -4.35 7.48
N ILE A 101 -8.26 -5.06 7.47
CA ILE A 101 -8.71 -5.90 6.35
C ILE A 101 -9.96 -5.29 5.72
N LEU A 102 -10.20 -5.63 4.45
CA LEU A 102 -11.40 -5.22 3.73
C LEU A 102 -12.39 -6.38 3.67
N ILE A 103 -13.67 -6.07 3.88
CA ILE A 103 -14.76 -7.02 3.69
C ILE A 103 -15.27 -6.86 2.25
N SER A 104 -15.27 -7.96 1.50
CA SER A 104 -16.00 -8.06 0.23
C SER A 104 -17.45 -8.45 0.52
N ILE A 105 -18.40 -7.68 0.00
CA ILE A 105 -19.85 -7.98 0.05
C ILE A 105 -20.16 -9.11 -0.92
#